data_AF-A0A7V9SJA4-F1
#
_entry.id   AF-A0A7V9SJA4-F1
#
_cell.length_a   1.000
_cell.length_b   1.000
_cell.length_c   1.000
_cell.angle_alpha   90.00
_cell.angle_beta   90.00
_cell.angle_gamma   90.00
#
_symmetry.space_group_name_H-M   'P 1'
#
loop_
_entity.id
_entity.type
_entity.pdbx_description
1 polymer ?
#
loop_
_entity_poly.entity_id
_entity_poly.type
_entity_poly.pdbx_seq_one_letter_code
_entity_poly.pdbx_strand_id
1 'polypeptide(L)'
;QQQEGVASNQVMLRVRFAEVSRNALQELGASLFSDGNNNYFGRTTTQQFAAPFFDQNKANMGQSLVFSDYLNLFLFDAKNQLGAVVKALQGRGVFQSLAEPNMVALSGREATFLAGGEFPIPVVQGGAGGSSVTILFKEFGVRLSFTPTILGGDLINLKIRPEVSALDFNNAVVIEGFRVPALTTRRADTEVELSDGQTFAIAGLMNNTALSSMRKVPGLGDIPILGNLFRSRAYQKEQTELVVMVTPQIIRRGAPGVSEALPSLVEPYLAAPGKTLPTPDPYVGSPRYPVSQPAPSRSATPDGSPASESAAVASPASVGAQAPSAGQGSHGGRSVSSHDLSVSEHRTAVEGTATMSLQAGPTPAPSPGEEPRIPPTAIQPPTPQEREALEQARRDEQRAVEAARRADAAAERERLAEEQRAAERQKAEARADERRLAEQVKKQDEQRRQQERLEADRMRREAEVAKRQAEEDQKRQKSVADAEQRLKAAQAAYEAELARTSRSASR
;
A
#
# COMPACT_ATOMS: atom_id res chain seq x y z
N GLN A 1 -2.99 38.58 -43.46
CA GLN A 1 -3.78 37.69 -42.59
C GLN A 1 -3.22 36.29 -42.80
N GLN A 2 -2.37 35.83 -41.88
CA GLN A 2 -1.90 34.44 -41.89
C GLN A 2 -3.11 33.58 -41.50
N GLN A 3 -3.48 32.63 -42.35
CA GLN A 3 -4.51 31.64 -42.03
C GLN A 3 -4.02 30.85 -40.82
N GLU A 4 -4.64 31.08 -39.66
CA GLU A 4 -4.61 30.14 -38.56
C GLU A 4 -5.00 28.77 -39.12
N GLY A 5 -4.07 27.82 -39.07
CA GLY A 5 -4.35 26.44 -39.45
C GLY A 5 -5.60 25.98 -38.70
N VAL A 6 -6.58 25.45 -39.44
CA VAL A 6 -7.83 24.94 -38.89
C VAL A 6 -7.51 24.07 -37.66
N ALA A 7 -7.89 24.54 -36.48
CA ALA A 7 -7.62 23.85 -35.22
C ALA A 7 -8.14 22.42 -35.34
N SER A 8 -7.28 21.42 -35.12
CA SER A 8 -7.77 20.06 -34.95
C SER A 8 -8.58 20.02 -33.66
N ASN A 9 -9.71 19.31 -33.68
CA ASN A 9 -10.54 19.10 -32.50
C ASN A 9 -9.90 18.08 -31.52
N GLN A 10 -8.58 18.07 -31.42
CA GLN A 10 -7.80 17.11 -30.63
C GLN A 10 -7.11 17.84 -29.48
N VAL A 11 -7.22 17.29 -28.29
CA VAL A 11 -6.54 17.78 -27.09
C VAL A 11 -5.60 16.70 -26.61
N MET A 12 -4.31 17.05 -26.48
CA MET A 12 -3.33 16.26 -25.76
C MET A 12 -3.37 16.64 -24.30
N LEU A 13 -3.52 15.66 -23.42
CA LEU A 13 -3.40 15.84 -21.99
C LEU A 13 -2.06 15.28 -21.52
N ARG A 14 -1.30 16.08 -20.78
CA ARG A 14 -0.14 15.64 -20.02
C ARG A 14 -0.50 15.67 -18.54
N VAL A 15 -0.34 14.55 -17.85
CA VAL A 15 -0.56 14.47 -16.40
C VAL A 15 0.78 14.16 -15.76
N ARG A 16 1.06 14.75 -14.59
CA ARG A 16 2.28 14.51 -13.82
C ARG A 16 1.90 14.15 -12.40
N PHE A 17 2.25 12.94 -11.98
CA PHE A 17 2.17 12.49 -10.60
C PHE A 17 3.55 12.59 -10.00
N ALA A 18 3.75 13.50 -9.05
CA ALA A 18 5.00 13.63 -8.31
C ALA A 18 4.74 13.21 -6.86
N GLU A 19 5.43 12.16 -6.42
CA GLU A 19 5.40 11.70 -5.04
C GLU A 19 6.80 11.69 -4.43
N VAL A 20 6.90 12.16 -3.20
CA VAL A 20 8.09 12.06 -2.36
C VAL A 20 7.69 11.47 -1.02
N SER A 21 8.22 10.29 -0.70
CA SER A 21 8.11 9.68 0.63
C SER A 21 9.46 9.72 1.32
N ARG A 22 9.47 10.15 2.58
CA ARG A 22 10.66 10.24 3.43
C ARG A 22 10.39 9.47 4.71
N ASN A 23 11.28 8.57 5.05
CA ASN A 23 11.26 7.90 6.35
C ASN A 23 12.54 8.23 7.14
N ALA A 24 12.38 8.40 8.45
CA ALA A 24 13.46 8.58 9.38
C ALA A 24 13.20 7.70 10.61
N LEU A 25 14.18 6.87 10.96
CA LEU A 25 14.17 6.01 12.12
C LEU A 25 15.34 6.41 13.04
N GLN A 26 15.07 6.59 14.31
CA GLN A 26 16.07 6.79 15.35
C GLN A 26 15.76 5.85 16.51
N GLU A 27 16.68 4.94 16.79
CA GLU A 27 16.60 4.03 17.92
C GLU A 27 17.78 4.24 18.85
N LEU A 28 17.52 4.31 20.14
CA LEU A 28 18.54 4.40 21.18
C LEU A 28 18.13 3.55 22.37
N GLY A 29 18.98 2.64 22.80
CA GLY A 29 18.80 1.88 24.02
C GLY A 29 20.08 1.24 24.50
N ALA A 30 20.09 0.82 25.76
CA ALA A 30 21.17 0.03 26.31
C ALA A 30 20.62 -1.19 27.05
N SER A 31 21.42 -2.25 27.08
CA SER A 31 21.17 -3.41 27.91
C SER A 31 22.46 -3.83 28.60
N LEU A 32 22.35 -4.18 29.87
CA LEU A 32 23.43 -4.72 30.69
C LEU A 32 23.10 -6.16 30.99
N PHE A 33 24.10 -7.03 30.97
CA PHE A 33 23.91 -8.45 31.23
C PHE A 33 25.16 -9.04 31.90
N SER A 34 24.95 -10.03 32.78
CA SER A 34 25.99 -10.81 33.43
C SER A 34 25.50 -12.21 33.75
N ASP A 35 26.37 -13.22 33.60
CA ASP A 35 26.09 -14.63 33.91
C ASP A 35 26.37 -15.03 35.37
N GLY A 36 26.81 -14.08 36.20
CA GLY A 36 27.02 -14.32 37.63
C GLY A 36 28.36 -14.90 38.03
N ASN A 37 29.37 -14.92 37.15
CA ASN A 37 30.74 -14.98 37.63
C ASN A 37 31.00 -13.81 38.61
N ASN A 38 31.65 -14.09 39.73
CA ASN A 38 31.76 -13.17 40.88
C ASN A 38 30.42 -12.83 41.61
N ASN A 39 29.39 -13.68 41.51
CA ASN A 39 28.13 -13.60 42.27
C ASN A 39 27.17 -12.45 41.87
N TYR A 40 27.35 -11.85 40.69
CA TYR A 40 26.47 -10.79 40.15
C TYR A 40 25.61 -11.31 39.00
N PHE A 41 24.41 -11.82 39.31
CA PHE A 41 23.45 -12.22 38.27
C PHE A 41 22.54 -11.05 37.93
N GLY A 42 22.48 -10.67 36.65
CA GLY A 42 21.62 -9.56 36.27
C GLY A 42 21.50 -9.39 34.78
N ARG A 43 20.28 -9.12 34.33
CA ARG A 43 20.00 -8.73 32.95
C ARG A 43 19.00 -7.60 32.99
N THR A 44 19.35 -6.47 32.40
CA THR A 44 18.44 -5.34 32.21
C THR A 44 18.03 -5.27 30.76
N THR A 45 16.71 -5.23 30.54
CA THR A 45 16.10 -5.04 29.24
C THR A 45 14.83 -4.24 29.41
N THR A 46 14.52 -3.46 28.39
CA THR A 46 13.27 -2.71 28.28
C THR A 46 12.23 -3.47 27.45
N GLN A 47 12.55 -4.70 27.02
CA GLN A 47 11.79 -5.52 26.07
C GLN A 47 11.60 -4.91 24.67
N GLN A 48 11.92 -3.62 24.49
CA GLN A 48 11.93 -2.96 23.19
C GLN A 48 13.10 -3.43 22.32
N PHE A 49 14.24 -3.70 22.96
CA PHE A 49 15.43 -4.26 22.32
C PHE A 49 15.84 -5.53 23.07
N ALA A 50 16.13 -6.59 22.34
CA ALA A 50 16.60 -7.84 22.91
C ALA A 50 18.01 -7.63 23.49
N ALA A 51 18.16 -7.91 24.78
CA ALA A 51 19.47 -7.98 25.41
C ALA A 51 20.12 -9.33 25.08
N PRO A 52 21.45 -9.42 24.87
CA PRO A 52 22.13 -10.69 24.78
C PRO A 52 21.88 -11.57 26.01
N PHE A 53 22.07 -12.86 25.83
CA PHE A 53 21.99 -13.84 26.90
C PHE A 53 23.01 -14.96 26.67
N PHE A 54 23.38 -15.63 27.75
CA PHE A 54 24.30 -16.76 27.70
C PHE A 54 23.50 -18.05 27.52
N ASP A 55 23.90 -18.87 26.54
CA ASP A 55 23.30 -20.17 26.30
C ASP A 55 23.75 -21.17 27.39
N GLN A 56 22.84 -21.48 28.31
CA GLN A 56 23.08 -22.38 29.44
C GLN A 56 23.15 -23.86 29.01
N ASN A 57 22.71 -24.21 27.80
CA ASN A 57 22.74 -25.59 27.31
C ASN A 57 24.12 -26.00 26.75
N LYS A 58 25.09 -25.08 26.69
CA LYS A 58 26.47 -25.32 26.25
C LYS A 58 27.49 -25.19 27.39
N ALA A 59 27.13 -25.68 28.59
CA ALA A 59 27.96 -25.56 29.80
C ALA A 59 29.38 -26.14 29.67
N ASN A 60 29.63 -27.09 28.76
CA ASN A 60 30.91 -27.79 28.64
C ASN A 60 31.90 -27.22 27.60
N MET A 61 31.56 -26.11 26.92
CA MET A 61 32.46 -25.46 25.93
C MET A 61 32.73 -23.97 26.21
N GLY A 62 32.50 -23.53 27.44
CA GLY A 62 32.43 -22.10 27.77
C GLY A 62 31.08 -21.53 27.38
N GLN A 63 30.50 -20.71 28.26
CA GLN A 63 29.18 -20.13 28.04
C GLN A 63 29.18 -19.29 26.76
N SER A 64 28.41 -19.74 25.75
CA SER A 64 28.31 -19.06 24.47
C SER A 64 27.36 -17.87 24.59
N LEU A 65 27.84 -16.66 24.32
CA LEU A 65 27.00 -15.47 24.29
C LEU A 65 26.22 -15.38 22.97
N VAL A 66 24.90 -15.26 23.05
CA VAL A 66 24.00 -15.22 21.89
C VAL A 66 23.50 -13.79 21.65
N PHE A 67 23.58 -13.36 20.40
CA PHE A 67 23.12 -12.05 19.94
C PHE A 67 21.92 -12.20 19.01
N SER A 68 20.88 -11.39 19.22
CA SER A 68 19.72 -11.33 18.32
C SER A 68 19.83 -10.21 17.29
N ASP A 69 20.78 -9.29 17.45
CA ASP A 69 20.95 -8.12 16.59
C ASP A 69 22.46 -7.78 16.47
N TYR A 70 22.93 -7.63 15.24
CA TYR A 70 24.36 -7.53 14.89
C TYR A 70 24.85 -6.08 14.73
N LEU A 71 23.94 -5.10 14.67
CA LEU A 71 24.24 -3.68 14.49
C LEU A 71 24.26 -2.94 15.84
N ASN A 72 25.11 -3.40 16.76
CA ASN A 72 25.21 -2.86 18.12
C ASN A 72 26.66 -2.61 18.55
N LEU A 73 26.87 -1.63 19.42
CA LEU A 73 28.14 -1.45 20.12
C LEU A 73 28.17 -2.38 21.34
N PHE A 74 29.19 -3.23 21.40
CA PHE A 74 29.37 -4.24 22.43
C PHE A 74 30.57 -3.91 23.32
N LEU A 75 30.35 -3.90 24.63
CA LEU A 75 31.40 -3.76 25.64
C LEU A 75 31.30 -4.98 26.55
N PHE A 76 32.40 -5.71 26.73
CA PHE A 76 32.41 -6.91 27.58
C PHE A 76 33.70 -7.04 28.35
N ASP A 77 33.55 -7.28 29.65
CA ASP A 77 34.64 -7.64 30.54
C ASP A 77 34.61 -9.14 30.78
N ALA A 78 35.58 -9.85 30.18
CA ALA A 78 35.70 -11.29 30.31
C ALA A 78 36.05 -11.76 31.73
N LYS A 79 36.68 -10.91 32.56
CA LYS A 79 37.07 -11.29 33.93
C LYS A 79 35.87 -11.32 34.87
N ASN A 80 34.98 -10.34 34.73
CA ASN A 80 33.78 -10.20 35.56
C ASN A 80 32.50 -10.69 34.86
N GLN A 81 32.63 -11.20 33.64
CA GLN A 81 31.52 -11.61 32.76
C GLN A 81 30.37 -10.59 32.76
N LEU A 82 30.75 -9.31 32.69
CA LEU A 82 29.83 -8.17 32.64
C LEU A 82 29.85 -7.61 31.23
N GLY A 83 28.67 -7.49 30.64
CA GLY A 83 28.52 -6.92 29.31
C GLY A 83 27.51 -5.77 29.28
N ALA A 84 27.77 -4.84 28.37
CA ALA A 84 26.87 -3.78 28.00
C ALA A 84 26.72 -3.75 26.48
N VAL A 85 25.49 -3.60 26.02
CA VAL A 85 25.17 -3.40 24.61
C VAL A 85 24.48 -2.08 24.46
N VAL A 86 24.98 -1.25 23.57
CA VAL A 86 24.34 0.00 23.18
C VAL A 86 23.83 -0.15 21.76
N LYS A 87 22.52 -0.02 21.60
CA LYS A 87 21.85 0.08 20.31
C LYS A 87 21.65 1.55 20.01
N ALA A 88 22.26 2.03 18.93
CA ALA A 88 22.12 3.39 18.43
C ALA A 88 22.02 3.34 16.91
N LEU A 89 20.79 3.31 16.40
CA LEU A 89 20.51 3.22 14.97
C LEU A 89 19.90 4.52 14.48
N GLN A 90 20.45 5.06 13.39
CA GLN A 90 19.81 6.13 12.63
C GLN A 90 19.63 5.67 11.19
N GLY A 91 18.39 5.46 10.80
CA GLY A 91 17.98 5.14 9.43
C GLY A 91 17.34 6.35 8.76
N ARG A 92 17.65 6.57 7.48
CA ARG A 92 16.94 7.51 6.62
C ARG A 92 16.72 6.86 5.26
N GLY A 93 15.54 7.05 4.71
CA GLY A 93 15.19 6.61 3.38
C GLY A 93 14.36 7.67 2.69
N VAL A 94 14.57 7.77 1.38
CA VAL A 94 13.84 8.68 0.51
C VAL A 94 13.41 7.89 -0.70
N PHE A 95 12.13 7.94 -1.00
CA PHE A 95 11.52 7.37 -2.18
C PHE A 95 10.92 8.51 -3.00
N GLN A 96 11.18 8.51 -4.30
CA GLN A 96 10.62 9.47 -5.23
C GLN A 96 9.98 8.71 -6.38
N SER A 97 8.76 9.09 -6.75
CA SER A 97 8.05 8.53 -7.89
C SER A 97 7.54 9.65 -8.77
N LEU A 98 7.82 9.55 -10.07
CA LEU A 98 7.30 10.43 -11.08
C LEU A 98 6.65 9.59 -12.18
N ALA A 99 5.36 9.80 -12.41
CA ALA A 99 4.66 9.20 -13.54
C ALA A 99 4.07 10.31 -14.42
N GLU A 100 4.37 10.24 -15.72
CA GLU A 100 3.94 11.24 -16.71
C GLU A 100 3.16 10.61 -17.86
N PRO A 101 1.90 10.17 -17.66
CA PRO A 101 1.09 9.69 -18.77
C PRO A 101 0.67 10.85 -19.67
N ASN A 102 0.73 10.61 -20.98
CA ASN A 102 0.27 11.52 -22.01
C ASN A 102 -0.69 10.81 -22.97
N MET A 103 -1.76 11.49 -23.36
CA MET A 103 -2.74 10.92 -24.29
C MET A 103 -3.47 12.02 -25.06
N VAL A 104 -3.89 11.69 -26.28
CA VAL A 104 -4.66 12.59 -27.15
C VAL A 104 -6.09 12.07 -27.26
N ALA A 105 -7.06 12.97 -27.17
CA ALA A 105 -8.47 12.66 -27.37
C ALA A 105 -9.15 13.71 -28.25
N LEU A 106 -10.22 13.29 -28.95
CA LEU A 106 -11.10 14.23 -29.64
C LEU A 106 -11.97 14.98 -28.62
N SER A 107 -12.29 16.24 -28.92
CA SER A 107 -13.24 17.03 -28.12
C SER A 107 -14.58 16.30 -28.00
N GLY A 108 -15.10 16.21 -26.77
CA GLY A 108 -16.33 15.51 -26.39
C GLY A 108 -16.21 13.99 -26.30
N ARG A 109 -15.02 13.40 -26.50
CA ARG A 109 -14.82 11.94 -26.49
C ARG A 109 -13.88 11.52 -25.36
N GLU A 110 -14.33 10.51 -24.61
CA GLU A 110 -13.52 9.90 -23.57
C GLU A 110 -12.38 9.09 -24.21
N ALA A 111 -11.17 9.25 -23.67
CA ALA A 111 -10.03 8.40 -23.96
C ALA A 111 -9.51 7.78 -22.67
N THR A 112 -9.06 6.53 -22.77
CA THR A 112 -8.56 5.76 -21.63
C THR A 112 -7.18 5.17 -21.94
N PHE A 113 -6.27 5.32 -21.00
CA PHE A 113 -4.92 4.78 -21.01
C PHE A 113 -4.73 3.89 -19.79
N LEU A 114 -4.09 2.75 -19.98
CA LEU A 114 -3.57 1.91 -18.90
C LEU A 114 -2.16 1.49 -19.26
N ALA A 115 -1.21 1.82 -18.40
CA ALA A 115 0.16 1.31 -18.44
C ALA A 115 0.47 0.62 -17.11
N GLY A 116 0.63 -0.70 -17.16
CA GLY A 116 0.76 -1.48 -15.96
C GLY A 116 0.68 -2.97 -16.23
N GLY A 117 0.28 -3.73 -15.23
CA GLY A 117 0.09 -5.17 -15.34
C GLY A 117 -1.07 -5.64 -14.47
N GLU A 118 -1.28 -6.94 -14.45
CA GLU A 118 -2.24 -7.60 -13.57
C GLU A 118 -1.50 -8.51 -12.61
N PHE A 119 -1.97 -8.60 -11.37
CA PHE A 119 -1.47 -9.59 -10.42
C PHE A 119 -2.59 -10.53 -9.98
N PRO A 120 -2.29 -11.83 -9.80
CA PRO A 120 -3.27 -12.82 -9.40
C PRO A 120 -3.55 -12.77 -7.88
N ILE A 121 -4.83 -12.86 -7.52
CA ILE A 121 -5.32 -12.93 -6.14
C ILE A 121 -6.03 -14.29 -5.98
N PRO A 122 -5.52 -15.21 -5.15
CA PRO A 122 -6.21 -16.46 -4.85
C PRO A 122 -7.42 -16.19 -3.96
N VAL A 123 -8.60 -16.59 -4.42
CA VAL A 123 -9.86 -16.51 -3.67
C VAL A 123 -10.31 -17.93 -3.37
N VAL A 124 -10.42 -18.25 -2.08
CA VAL A 124 -10.96 -19.54 -1.63
C VAL A 124 -12.48 -19.47 -1.72
N GLN A 125 -13.07 -20.31 -2.56
CA GLN A 125 -14.51 -20.52 -2.59
C GLN A 125 -14.86 -21.71 -1.68
N GLY A 126 -15.66 -21.43 -0.64
CA GLY A 126 -16.22 -22.47 0.21
C GLY A 126 -17.39 -23.17 -0.47
N GLY A 127 -17.30 -24.49 -0.63
CA GLY A 127 -18.39 -25.34 -1.10
C GLY A 127 -18.47 -26.64 -0.30
N ALA A 128 -19.66 -27.23 -0.22
CA ALA A 128 -19.98 -28.41 0.60
C ALA A 128 -19.20 -29.70 0.26
N GLY A 129 -18.24 -29.65 -0.67
CA GLY A 129 -17.38 -30.77 -1.08
C GLY A 129 -15.88 -30.45 -1.16
N GLY A 130 -15.43 -29.30 -0.65
CA GLY A 130 -14.02 -28.89 -0.65
C GLY A 130 -13.81 -27.40 -0.90
N SER A 131 -12.63 -26.89 -0.53
CA SER A 131 -12.20 -25.51 -0.83
C SER A 131 -11.57 -25.48 -2.22
N SER A 132 -12.24 -24.87 -3.20
CA SER A 132 -11.63 -24.58 -4.51
C SER A 132 -10.96 -23.22 -4.46
N VAL A 133 -9.78 -23.09 -5.09
CA VAL A 133 -9.06 -21.80 -5.20
C VAL A 133 -9.28 -21.26 -6.60
N THR A 134 -9.93 -20.12 -6.73
CA THR A 134 -10.07 -19.37 -7.99
C THR A 134 -9.07 -18.22 -8.01
N ILE A 135 -8.49 -17.92 -9.18
CA ILE A 135 -7.57 -16.81 -9.34
C ILE A 135 -8.32 -15.60 -9.91
N LEU A 136 -8.33 -14.49 -9.18
CA LEU A 136 -8.84 -13.20 -9.64
C LEU A 136 -7.67 -12.30 -10.05
N PHE A 137 -7.66 -11.80 -11.27
CA PHE A 137 -6.64 -10.84 -11.72
C PHE A 137 -7.06 -9.41 -11.35
N LYS A 138 -6.12 -8.65 -10.79
CA LYS A 138 -6.31 -7.24 -10.46
C LYS A 138 -5.26 -6.39 -11.16
N GLU A 139 -5.71 -5.44 -11.97
CA GLU A 139 -4.87 -4.45 -12.63
C GLU A 139 -4.20 -3.49 -11.63
N PHE A 140 -2.95 -3.13 -11.90
CA PHE A 140 -2.21 -2.07 -11.23
C PHE A 140 -1.34 -1.31 -12.24
N GLY A 141 -0.89 -0.11 -11.88
CA GLY A 141 -0.10 0.78 -12.72
C GLY A 141 -0.73 2.17 -12.85
N VAL A 142 -0.45 2.84 -13.97
CA VAL A 142 -0.92 4.19 -14.27
C VAL A 142 -2.13 4.08 -15.20
N ARG A 143 -3.30 4.51 -14.72
CA ARG A 143 -4.53 4.62 -15.50
C ARG A 143 -4.91 6.10 -15.65
N LEU A 144 -5.25 6.50 -16.86
CA LEU A 144 -5.73 7.85 -17.14
C LEU A 144 -7.00 7.75 -18.00
N SER A 145 -8.11 8.24 -17.47
CA SER A 145 -9.34 8.43 -18.24
C SER A 145 -9.66 9.91 -18.29
N PHE A 146 -9.89 10.47 -19.48
CA PHE A 146 -10.27 11.87 -19.60
C PHE A 146 -11.18 12.13 -20.79
N THR A 147 -12.01 13.17 -20.66
CA THR A 147 -12.90 13.68 -21.70
C THR A 147 -12.66 15.18 -21.82
N PRO A 148 -11.95 15.65 -22.86
CA PRO A 148 -11.76 17.07 -23.09
C PRO A 148 -12.95 17.64 -23.87
N THR A 149 -13.36 18.87 -23.58
CA THR A 149 -14.38 19.62 -24.33
C THR A 149 -13.87 21.02 -24.58
N ILE A 150 -13.65 21.35 -25.86
CA ILE A 150 -13.21 22.69 -26.27
C ILE A 150 -14.43 23.62 -26.24
N LEU A 151 -14.39 24.64 -25.37
CA LEU A 151 -15.49 25.60 -25.18
C LEU A 151 -15.42 26.76 -26.20
N GLY A 152 -14.22 27.09 -26.69
CA GLY A 152 -13.97 28.17 -27.64
C GLY A 152 -12.69 28.95 -27.29
N GLY A 153 -12.02 29.50 -28.31
CA GLY A 153 -10.69 30.09 -28.13
C GLY A 153 -9.68 29.04 -27.67
N ASP A 154 -9.00 29.33 -26.56
CA ASP A 154 -8.02 28.45 -25.94
C ASP A 154 -8.54 27.74 -24.67
N LEU A 155 -9.84 27.84 -24.35
CA LEU A 155 -10.41 27.27 -23.12
C LEU A 155 -10.91 25.83 -23.32
N ILE A 156 -10.52 24.95 -22.39
CA ILE A 156 -10.80 23.51 -22.41
C ILE A 156 -11.43 23.13 -21.08
N ASN A 157 -12.65 22.60 -21.12
CA ASN A 157 -13.22 21.86 -20.00
C ASN A 157 -12.70 20.42 -20.04
N LEU A 158 -12.26 19.91 -18.89
CA LEU A 158 -11.59 18.63 -18.79
C LEU A 158 -12.19 17.84 -17.63
N LYS A 159 -12.93 16.78 -17.95
CA LYS A 159 -13.27 15.74 -16.97
C LYS A 159 -12.15 14.70 -16.95
N ILE A 160 -11.52 14.50 -15.80
CA ILE A 160 -10.31 13.69 -15.67
C ILE A 160 -10.38 12.77 -14.45
N ARG A 161 -9.98 11.51 -14.66
CA ARG A 161 -9.83 10.48 -13.63
C ARG A 161 -8.45 9.84 -13.75
N PRO A 162 -7.41 10.46 -13.19
CA PRO A 162 -6.07 9.90 -13.22
C PRO A 162 -5.86 9.04 -11.96
N GLU A 163 -5.25 7.87 -12.13
CA GLU A 163 -5.01 6.87 -11.09
C GLU A 163 -3.60 6.29 -11.23
N VAL A 164 -2.87 6.20 -10.12
CA VAL A 164 -1.59 5.51 -10.02
C VAL A 164 -1.68 4.49 -8.91
N SER A 165 -1.38 3.24 -9.24
CA SER A 165 -1.39 2.12 -8.31
C SER A 165 -0.08 1.34 -8.36
N ALA A 166 0.39 0.92 -7.20
CA ALA A 166 1.62 0.14 -7.05
C ALA A 166 1.41 -1.01 -6.07
N LEU A 167 2.11 -2.12 -6.31
CA LEU A 167 2.12 -3.27 -5.40
C LEU A 167 2.90 -2.91 -4.12
N ASP A 168 2.29 -3.16 -2.98
CA ASP A 168 2.88 -2.97 -1.66
C ASP A 168 3.11 -4.33 -1.00
N PHE A 169 4.38 -4.74 -0.99
CA PHE A 169 4.79 -5.99 -0.38
C PHE A 169 4.91 -5.89 1.15
N ASN A 170 5.05 -4.69 1.73
CA ASN A 170 5.19 -4.53 3.18
C ASN A 170 3.89 -4.85 3.90
N ASN A 171 2.76 -4.51 3.29
CA ASN A 171 1.42 -4.82 3.79
C ASN A 171 0.80 -6.07 3.12
N ALA A 172 1.63 -6.99 2.62
CA ALA A 172 1.16 -8.20 1.96
C ALA A 172 0.52 -9.20 2.95
N VAL A 173 -0.50 -9.92 2.48
CA VAL A 173 -1.12 -11.04 3.20
C VAL A 173 -0.46 -12.34 2.76
N VAL A 174 -0.13 -13.22 3.70
CA VAL A 174 0.40 -14.56 3.41
C VAL A 174 -0.67 -15.61 3.64
N ILE A 175 -1.02 -16.36 2.60
CA ILE A 175 -2.03 -17.42 2.61
C ILE A 175 -1.37 -18.71 2.13
N GLU A 176 -1.25 -19.73 2.98
CA GLU A 176 -0.66 -21.04 2.59
C GLU A 176 0.72 -20.92 1.89
N GLY A 177 1.54 -19.95 2.31
CA GLY A 177 2.85 -19.66 1.71
C GLY A 177 2.84 -18.73 0.49
N PHE A 178 1.67 -18.37 -0.05
CA PHE A 178 1.53 -17.36 -1.11
C PHE A 178 1.49 -15.94 -0.52
N ARG A 179 2.39 -15.07 -0.96
CA ARG A 179 2.43 -13.66 -0.56
C ARG A 179 1.65 -12.81 -1.54
N VAL A 180 0.46 -12.36 -1.15
CA VAL A 180 -0.40 -11.47 -1.93
C VAL A 180 -0.13 -10.02 -1.52
N PRO A 181 0.46 -9.17 -2.38
CA PRO A 181 0.75 -7.78 -2.04
C PRO A 181 -0.55 -6.97 -1.87
N ALA A 182 -0.51 -5.97 -0.99
CA ALA A 182 -1.54 -4.94 -0.95
C ALA A 182 -1.40 -4.01 -2.17
N LEU A 183 -2.42 -3.21 -2.43
CA LEU A 183 -2.40 -2.22 -3.50
C LEU A 183 -2.41 -0.82 -2.90
N THR A 184 -1.38 -0.02 -3.20
CA THR A 184 -1.39 1.41 -2.87
C THR A 184 -1.91 2.18 -4.08
N THR A 185 -3.11 2.75 -3.96
CA THR A 185 -3.78 3.48 -5.06
C THR A 185 -3.93 4.96 -4.72
N ARG A 186 -3.54 5.81 -5.67
CA ARG A 186 -3.73 7.27 -5.65
C ARG A 186 -4.63 7.62 -6.82
N ARG A 187 -5.81 8.17 -6.57
CA ARG A 187 -6.77 8.52 -7.62
C ARG A 187 -7.40 9.88 -7.35
N ALA A 188 -7.73 10.59 -8.42
CA ALA A 188 -8.58 11.78 -8.39
C ALA A 188 -9.73 11.60 -9.38
N ASP A 189 -10.86 12.24 -9.14
CA ASP A 189 -11.97 12.36 -10.09
C ASP A 189 -12.45 13.82 -10.00
N THR A 190 -12.23 14.57 -11.08
CA THR A 190 -12.50 16.00 -11.09
C THR A 190 -12.81 16.51 -12.49
N GLU A 191 -13.38 17.71 -12.54
CA GLU A 191 -13.67 18.43 -13.76
C GLU A 191 -13.13 19.86 -13.59
N VAL A 192 -12.27 20.28 -14.52
CA VAL A 192 -11.57 21.57 -14.44
C VAL A 192 -11.59 22.29 -15.78
N GLU A 193 -11.58 23.61 -15.75
CA GLU A 193 -11.42 24.45 -16.95
C GLU A 193 -10.02 25.06 -16.98
N LEU A 194 -9.31 24.86 -18.08
CA LEU A 194 -7.92 25.26 -18.24
C LEU A 194 -7.70 25.84 -19.64
N SER A 195 -6.83 26.83 -19.74
CA SER A 195 -6.37 27.32 -21.04
C SER A 195 -5.36 26.38 -21.70
N ASP A 196 -5.22 26.47 -23.02
CA ASP A 196 -4.22 25.74 -23.80
C ASP A 196 -2.80 25.96 -23.23
N GLY A 197 -2.12 24.87 -22.87
CA GLY A 197 -0.79 24.88 -22.26
C GLY A 197 -0.73 25.25 -20.78
N GLN A 198 -1.86 25.62 -20.15
CA GLN A 198 -1.88 25.97 -18.73
C GLN A 198 -1.70 24.73 -17.86
N THR A 199 -0.74 24.78 -16.93
CA THR A 199 -0.56 23.71 -15.94
C THR A 199 -1.32 24.04 -14.66
N PHE A 200 -2.08 23.08 -14.14
CA PHE A 200 -2.82 23.23 -12.90
C PHE A 200 -2.68 22.00 -12.00
N ALA A 201 -2.51 22.22 -10.71
CA ALA A 201 -2.48 21.15 -9.72
C ALA A 201 -3.92 20.79 -9.32
N ILE A 202 -4.37 19.60 -9.70
CA ILE A 202 -5.74 19.13 -9.46
C ILE A 202 -5.89 18.38 -8.13
N ALA A 203 -4.79 17.89 -7.57
CA ALA A 203 -4.78 17.22 -6.28
C ALA A 203 -3.43 17.40 -5.58
N GLY A 204 -3.47 17.46 -4.25
CA GLY A 204 -2.30 17.48 -3.39
C GLY A 204 -2.59 16.75 -2.09
N LEU A 205 -1.62 16.00 -1.57
CA LEU A 205 -1.68 15.36 -0.26
C LEU A 205 -0.33 15.50 0.42
N MET A 206 -0.34 15.97 1.66
CA MET A 206 0.81 15.89 2.56
C MET A 206 0.39 15.10 3.78
N ASN A 207 0.96 13.92 3.95
CA ASN A 207 0.75 13.07 5.11
C ASN A 207 2.03 13.05 5.95
N ASN A 208 1.91 13.20 7.27
CA ASN A 208 3.05 13.19 8.17
C ASN A 208 2.69 12.40 9.44
N THR A 209 3.29 11.23 9.58
CA THR A 209 3.10 10.31 10.69
C THR A 209 4.35 10.30 11.55
N ALA A 210 4.21 10.56 12.85
CA ALA A 210 5.31 10.47 13.80
C ALA A 210 4.92 9.53 14.95
N LEU A 211 5.70 8.47 15.13
CA LEU A 211 5.56 7.49 16.20
C LEU A 211 6.75 7.62 17.14
N SER A 212 6.47 7.86 18.43
CA SER A 212 7.49 7.85 19.48
C SER A 212 7.14 6.81 20.53
N SER A 213 8.02 5.83 20.70
CA SER A 213 7.89 4.77 21.69
C SER A 213 9.07 4.86 22.66
N MET A 214 8.75 4.95 23.95
CA MET A 214 9.75 4.92 25.02
C MET A 214 9.39 3.82 26.02
N ARG A 215 10.34 2.93 26.28
CA ARG A 215 10.26 1.94 27.36
C ARG A 215 11.39 2.19 28.35
N LYS A 216 11.13 2.05 29.64
CA LYS A 216 12.15 2.26 30.68
C LYS A 216 11.98 1.26 31.82
N VAL A 217 13.06 0.98 32.53
CA VAL A 217 13.02 0.26 33.80
C VAL A 217 12.51 1.21 34.88
N PRO A 218 11.41 0.88 35.60
CA PRO A 218 10.92 1.72 36.70
C PRO A 218 12.00 1.97 37.76
N GLY A 219 12.08 3.21 38.27
CA GLY A 219 13.12 3.63 39.21
C GLY A 219 14.44 3.98 38.53
N LEU A 220 15.14 3.00 37.94
CA LEU A 220 16.46 3.20 37.34
C LEU A 220 16.44 4.12 36.11
N GLY A 221 15.37 4.07 35.31
CA GLY A 221 15.21 4.90 34.12
C GLY A 221 14.93 6.38 34.39
N ASP A 222 14.60 6.74 35.63
CA ASP A 222 14.27 8.11 36.06
C ASP A 222 15.47 8.87 36.65
N ILE A 223 16.60 8.19 36.88
CA ILE A 223 17.83 8.81 37.40
C ILE A 223 18.39 9.78 36.33
N PRO A 224 18.69 11.04 36.68
CA PRO A 224 19.34 11.98 35.75
C PRO A 224 20.67 11.42 35.25
N ILE A 225 20.97 11.62 33.96
CA ILE A 225 22.20 11.15 33.28
C ILE A 225 22.25 9.62 33.13
N LEU A 226 22.20 8.86 34.23
CA LEU A 226 22.33 7.40 34.26
C LEU A 226 21.09 6.67 33.75
N GLY A 227 19.90 7.26 33.89
CA GLY A 227 18.64 6.66 33.43
C GLY A 227 18.59 6.44 31.91
N ASN A 228 19.47 7.10 31.14
CA ASN A 228 19.65 6.83 29.72
C ASN A 228 20.08 5.38 29.41
N LEU A 229 20.80 4.73 30.33
CA LEU A 229 21.22 3.34 30.19
C LEU A 229 20.10 2.34 30.51
N PHE A 230 19.03 2.80 31.15
CA PHE A 230 17.90 1.98 31.58
C PHE A 230 16.60 2.32 30.83
N ARG A 231 16.71 3.06 29.73
CA ARG A 231 15.59 3.41 28.85
C ARG A 231 15.94 3.12 27.39
N SER A 232 14.90 2.83 26.64
CA SER A 232 14.92 2.61 25.21
C SER A 232 13.93 3.55 24.56
N ARG A 233 14.34 4.11 23.42
CA ARG A 233 13.56 5.05 22.63
C ARG A 233 13.62 4.60 21.18
N ALA A 234 12.47 4.57 20.54
CA ALA A 234 12.35 4.46 19.10
C ALA A 234 11.49 5.63 18.62
N TYR A 235 12.02 6.40 17.68
CA TYR A 235 11.33 7.49 17.03
C TYR A 235 11.31 7.20 15.53
N GLN A 236 10.12 7.10 14.98
CA GLN A 236 9.89 6.87 13.56
C GLN A 236 9.06 8.04 13.02
N LYS A 237 9.54 8.67 11.95
CA LYS A 237 8.83 9.73 11.25
C LYS A 237 8.72 9.36 9.78
N GLU A 238 7.52 9.43 9.25
CA GLU A 238 7.19 9.15 7.86
C GLU A 238 6.43 10.34 7.29
N GLN A 239 6.89 10.85 6.15
CA GLN A 239 6.31 12.00 5.47
C GLN A 239 6.12 11.68 4.00
N THR A 240 4.89 11.77 3.51
CA THR A 240 4.54 11.51 2.11
C THR A 240 3.89 12.75 1.52
N GLU A 241 4.46 13.25 0.43
CA GLU A 241 3.98 14.38 -0.35
C GLU A 241 3.61 13.90 -1.75
N LEU A 242 2.38 14.19 -2.18
CA LEU A 242 1.88 13.87 -3.52
C LEU A 242 1.29 15.13 -4.14
N VAL A 243 1.62 15.37 -5.40
CA VAL A 243 0.98 16.39 -6.24
C VAL A 243 0.62 15.78 -7.58
N VAL A 244 -0.61 16.06 -8.04
CA VAL A 244 -1.09 15.68 -9.38
C VAL A 244 -1.31 16.95 -10.18
N MET A 245 -0.54 17.12 -11.25
CA MET A 245 -0.63 18.26 -12.16
C MET A 245 -1.14 17.81 -13.51
N VAL A 246 -1.89 18.67 -14.18
CA VAL A 246 -2.39 18.45 -15.54
C VAL A 246 -2.08 19.65 -16.43
N THR A 247 -1.80 19.37 -17.69
CA THR A 247 -1.53 20.38 -18.72
C THR A 247 -2.24 19.94 -20.01
N PRO A 248 -3.39 20.52 -20.36
CA PRO A 248 -4.01 20.25 -21.65
C PRO A 248 -3.34 21.08 -22.74
N GLN A 249 -3.27 20.54 -23.96
CA GLN A 249 -2.72 21.20 -25.14
C GLN A 249 -3.60 20.94 -26.36
N ILE A 250 -4.04 21.99 -27.05
CA ILE A 250 -4.79 21.87 -28.31
C ILE A 250 -3.80 21.54 -29.42
N ILE A 251 -3.93 20.37 -30.03
CA ILE A 251 -3.12 20.02 -31.19
C ILE A 251 -3.70 20.80 -32.37
N ARG A 252 -2.89 21.64 -33.01
CA ARG A 252 -3.23 22.34 -34.26
C ARG A 252 -2.59 21.59 -35.44
N ARG A 253 -3.26 21.56 -36.60
CA ARG A 253 -2.68 20.96 -37.82
C ARG A 253 -1.40 21.70 -38.19
N GLY A 254 -0.29 20.96 -38.38
CA GLY A 254 1.03 21.53 -38.69
C GLY A 254 1.85 21.99 -37.47
N ALA A 255 1.42 21.66 -36.24
CA ALA A 255 2.19 21.96 -35.03
C ALA A 255 3.52 21.17 -34.98
N PRO A 256 4.61 21.73 -34.41
CA PRO A 256 5.87 21.01 -34.22
C PRO A 256 5.64 19.72 -33.42
N GLY A 257 5.99 18.56 -33.99
CA GLY A 257 5.76 17.23 -33.40
C GLY A 257 4.68 16.39 -34.08
N VAL A 258 3.87 16.99 -34.97
CA VAL A 258 3.00 16.25 -35.90
C VAL A 258 3.81 15.96 -37.16
N SER A 259 4.51 14.83 -37.16
CA SER A 259 5.21 14.34 -38.35
C SER A 259 4.24 13.51 -39.20
N GLU A 260 4.18 13.78 -40.50
CA GLU A 260 3.53 12.85 -41.46
C GLU A 260 4.37 11.58 -41.68
N ALA A 261 5.65 11.60 -41.33
CA ALA A 261 6.51 10.43 -41.37
C ALA A 261 6.29 9.56 -40.12
N LEU A 262 6.06 8.26 -40.34
CA LEU A 262 6.07 7.23 -39.31
C LEU A 262 7.37 7.33 -38.49
N PRO A 263 7.34 7.11 -37.17
CA PRO A 263 8.56 7.07 -36.37
C PRO A 263 9.51 6.03 -36.99
N SER A 264 10.71 6.46 -37.39
CA SER A 264 11.76 5.53 -37.77
C SER A 264 12.14 4.76 -36.51
N LEU A 265 11.54 3.58 -36.36
CA LEU A 265 11.87 2.68 -35.28
C LEU A 265 13.35 2.31 -35.41
N VAL A 266 13.99 2.21 -34.24
CA VAL A 266 15.35 1.71 -34.00
C VAL A 266 16.45 2.79 -33.99
N GLU A 267 16.45 3.61 -32.95
CA GLU A 267 17.72 3.83 -32.24
C GLU A 267 17.93 2.61 -31.33
N PRO A 268 19.03 1.84 -31.49
CA PRO A 268 19.29 0.71 -30.62
C PRO A 268 19.53 1.23 -29.20
N TYR A 269 18.71 0.75 -28.24
CA TYR A 269 18.76 1.15 -26.82
C TYR A 269 20.14 0.94 -26.18
N LEU A 270 20.92 0.03 -26.74
CA LEU A 270 22.33 -0.15 -26.46
C LEU A 270 23.10 0.17 -27.74
N ALA A 271 24.10 1.04 -27.65
CA ALA A 271 25.10 1.14 -28.71
C ALA A 271 25.58 -0.27 -29.06
N ALA A 272 25.71 -0.58 -30.36
CA ALA A 272 26.31 -1.85 -30.77
C ALA A 272 27.60 -2.05 -29.96
N PRO A 273 27.82 -3.22 -29.33
CA PRO A 273 29.00 -3.45 -28.51
C PRO A 273 30.22 -3.05 -29.31
N GLY A 274 30.95 -2.04 -28.82
CA GLY A 274 32.09 -1.48 -29.52
C GLY A 274 33.02 -2.62 -29.91
N LYS A 275 33.35 -2.73 -31.21
CA LYS A 275 34.21 -3.80 -31.75
C LYS A 275 35.68 -3.74 -31.26
N THR A 276 35.95 -3.00 -30.19
CA THR A 276 37.30 -2.85 -29.64
C THR A 276 37.25 -3.06 -28.14
N LEU A 277 37.44 -4.32 -27.73
CA LEU A 277 38.04 -4.57 -26.41
C LEU A 277 39.38 -3.81 -26.38
N PRO A 278 39.67 -2.99 -25.36
CA PRO A 278 40.99 -2.40 -25.22
C PRO A 278 42.00 -3.54 -25.16
N THR A 279 43.04 -3.47 -26.00
CA THR A 279 44.15 -4.42 -25.95
C THR A 279 44.75 -4.34 -24.55
N PRO A 280 44.80 -5.43 -23.76
CA PRO A 280 45.40 -5.38 -22.43
C PRO A 280 46.84 -4.90 -22.55
N ASP A 281 47.25 -4.05 -21.62
CA ASP A 281 48.61 -3.51 -21.58
C ASP A 281 49.63 -4.66 -21.67
N PRO A 282 50.73 -4.49 -22.42
CA PRO A 282 51.73 -5.53 -22.55
C PRO A 282 52.27 -5.87 -21.16
N TYR A 283 52.23 -7.16 -20.83
CA TYR A 283 52.73 -7.72 -19.59
C TYR A 283 54.21 -7.32 -19.36
N VAL A 284 54.46 -6.37 -18.47
CA VAL A 284 55.82 -5.97 -18.05
C VAL A 284 56.18 -6.73 -16.78
N GLY A 285 56.77 -7.91 -16.92
CA GLY A 285 57.24 -8.61 -15.73
C GLY A 285 57.64 -10.06 -15.93
N SER A 286 58.69 -10.33 -16.69
CA SER A 286 59.42 -11.59 -16.57
C SER A 286 60.78 -11.31 -15.92
N PRO A 287 61.07 -11.84 -14.71
CA PRO A 287 62.42 -11.81 -14.16
C PRO A 287 63.38 -12.51 -15.12
N ARG A 288 64.48 -11.82 -15.46
CA ARG A 288 65.54 -12.39 -16.29
C ARG A 288 66.28 -13.46 -15.48
N TYR A 289 66.14 -14.72 -15.90
CA TYR A 289 67.09 -15.76 -15.49
C TYR A 289 68.32 -15.71 -16.43
N PRO A 290 69.55 -15.82 -15.91
CA PRO A 290 70.75 -15.83 -16.74
C PRO A 290 70.79 -17.08 -17.63
N VAL A 291 71.08 -16.85 -18.90
CA VAL A 291 71.19 -17.88 -19.94
C VAL A 291 72.44 -18.72 -19.72
N SER A 292 72.27 -20.02 -19.46
CA SER A 292 73.29 -21.04 -19.63
C SER A 292 73.12 -21.74 -20.98
N GLN A 293 74.12 -21.56 -21.86
CA GLN A 293 74.59 -22.29 -23.07
C GLN A 293 73.74 -23.36 -23.80
N PRO A 294 74.04 -23.60 -25.10
CA PRO A 294 73.05 -23.94 -26.13
C PRO A 294 72.88 -25.44 -26.39
N ALA A 295 71.66 -25.82 -26.78
CA ALA A 295 71.35 -27.13 -27.35
C ALA A 295 71.70 -27.18 -28.86
N PRO A 296 72.15 -28.33 -29.38
CA PRO A 296 72.69 -28.47 -30.73
C PRO A 296 71.60 -28.51 -31.82
N SER A 297 71.97 -27.97 -32.97
CA SER A 297 71.27 -27.97 -34.25
C SER A 297 70.99 -29.38 -34.81
N ARG A 298 69.82 -29.55 -35.46
CA ARG A 298 69.55 -30.48 -36.58
C ARG A 298 68.16 -30.13 -37.15
N SER A 299 68.09 -29.50 -38.33
CA SER A 299 68.06 -30.07 -39.70
C SER A 299 66.64 -30.41 -40.16
N ALA A 300 66.26 -29.77 -41.26
CA ALA A 300 64.98 -29.85 -41.95
C ALA A 300 64.72 -31.18 -42.66
N THR A 301 63.44 -31.53 -42.86
CA THR A 301 62.88 -32.06 -44.12
C THR A 301 61.34 -31.96 -44.14
N PRO A 302 60.73 -31.76 -45.32
CA PRO A 302 59.28 -31.79 -45.54
C PRO A 302 58.81 -33.13 -46.14
N ASP A 303 57.59 -33.60 -45.84
CA ASP A 303 56.60 -34.12 -46.83
C ASP A 303 55.35 -34.75 -46.17
N GLY A 304 54.21 -34.72 -46.89
CA GLY A 304 53.17 -35.77 -46.86
C GLY A 304 51.91 -35.61 -45.98
N SER A 305 50.73 -35.47 -46.61
CA SER A 305 49.37 -35.82 -46.08
C SER A 305 49.11 -37.35 -46.17
N PRO A 306 47.98 -37.97 -45.70
CA PRO A 306 46.72 -37.44 -45.10
C PRO A 306 46.14 -38.20 -43.84
N ALA A 307 45.05 -37.65 -43.27
CA ALA A 307 43.97 -38.23 -42.40
C ALA A 307 44.35 -38.93 -41.06
N SER A 308 43.74 -38.69 -39.87
CA SER A 308 42.31 -38.78 -39.52
C SER A 308 42.02 -38.24 -38.08
N GLU A 309 40.73 -37.97 -37.79
CA GLU A 309 40.01 -38.08 -36.49
C GLU A 309 39.78 -36.89 -35.51
N SER A 310 38.47 -36.72 -35.22
CA SER A 310 37.79 -36.30 -33.96
C SER A 310 37.90 -34.84 -33.49
N ALA A 311 36.87 -34.16 -32.97
CA ALA A 311 35.41 -34.31 -32.90
C ALA A 311 34.88 -32.95 -32.40
N ALA A 312 33.75 -32.49 -32.95
CA ALA A 312 33.04 -31.30 -32.49
C ALA A 312 31.92 -31.71 -31.52
N VAL A 313 31.80 -31.02 -30.38
CA VAL A 313 30.72 -31.22 -29.40
C VAL A 313 29.77 -30.03 -29.47
N ALA A 314 28.49 -30.34 -29.70
CA ALA A 314 27.36 -29.42 -29.67
C ALA A 314 26.55 -29.54 -28.36
N SER A 315 25.78 -28.49 -28.08
CA SER A 315 24.94 -28.21 -26.90
C SER A 315 23.90 -29.28 -26.53
N PRO A 316 23.44 -29.36 -25.25
CA PRO A 316 22.32 -30.21 -24.87
C PRO A 316 20.98 -29.47 -24.84
N ALA A 317 19.93 -30.20 -25.22
CA ALA A 317 18.52 -29.82 -25.16
C ALA A 317 17.74 -30.63 -24.08
N SER A 318 16.56 -30.11 -23.78
CA SER A 318 15.49 -30.53 -22.86
C SER A 318 15.10 -32.02 -22.82
N VAL A 319 14.66 -32.49 -21.64
CA VAL A 319 14.02 -33.81 -21.42
C VAL A 319 12.54 -33.61 -21.05
N GLY A 320 11.65 -34.27 -21.79
CA GLY A 320 10.24 -34.48 -21.47
C GLY A 320 10.02 -35.85 -20.82
N ALA A 321 9.02 -35.94 -19.93
CA ALA A 321 8.68 -37.15 -19.15
C ALA A 321 7.37 -37.80 -19.63
N GLN A 322 7.39 -39.14 -19.67
CA GLN A 322 6.29 -40.05 -19.99
C GLN A 322 5.46 -40.44 -18.75
N ALA A 323 4.23 -40.89 -19.01
CA ALA A 323 3.26 -41.49 -18.07
C ALA A 323 3.66 -42.90 -17.57
N PRO A 324 2.98 -43.41 -16.53
CA PRO A 324 2.49 -44.80 -16.60
C PRO A 324 1.10 -45.05 -15.98
N SER A 325 0.62 -46.27 -16.25
CA SER A 325 -0.68 -46.88 -15.97
C SER A 325 -0.84 -47.55 -14.58
N ALA A 326 -2.10 -47.56 -14.11
CA ALA A 326 -2.86 -48.53 -13.27
C ALA A 326 -2.19 -49.46 -12.23
N GLY A 327 -2.77 -49.48 -11.02
CA GLY A 327 -2.64 -50.56 -10.02
C GLY A 327 -3.64 -50.41 -8.84
N GLN A 328 -4.36 -51.49 -8.53
CA GLN A 328 -5.39 -51.64 -7.48
C GLN A 328 -4.82 -51.64 -6.05
N GLY A 329 -5.63 -51.25 -5.05
CA GLY A 329 -5.35 -51.52 -3.63
C GLY A 329 -6.42 -50.97 -2.68
N SER A 330 -7.15 -51.88 -2.03
CA SER A 330 -8.20 -51.68 -1.02
C SER A 330 -7.62 -51.45 0.39
N HIS A 331 -8.38 -50.72 1.23
CA HIS A 331 -8.44 -50.63 2.72
C HIS A 331 -8.69 -49.15 3.09
N GLY A 332 -9.61 -48.71 3.96
CA GLY A 332 -10.49 -49.32 4.95
C GLY A 332 -10.59 -48.37 6.15
N GLY A 333 -11.80 -47.89 6.48
CA GLY A 333 -12.15 -47.54 7.88
C GLY A 333 -12.13 -46.07 8.37
N ARG A 334 -13.34 -45.49 8.41
CA ARG A 334 -14.02 -44.81 9.54
C ARG A 334 -13.51 -43.50 10.18
N SER A 335 -14.43 -42.51 10.11
CA SER A 335 -14.95 -41.63 11.18
C SER A 335 -14.08 -40.43 11.59
N VAL A 336 -14.58 -39.23 11.93
CA VAL A 336 -15.82 -38.82 12.61
C VAL A 336 -16.20 -37.35 12.23
N SER A 337 -17.52 -37.12 12.12
CA SER A 337 -18.33 -35.89 12.24
C SER A 337 -17.67 -34.51 12.35
N SER A 338 -18.05 -33.64 11.41
CA SER A 338 -18.14 -32.18 11.57
C SER A 338 -19.42 -31.78 12.31
N HIS A 339 -19.32 -30.74 13.16
CA HIS A 339 -20.43 -29.90 13.60
C HIS A 339 -20.20 -28.54 12.96
N ASP A 340 -21.15 -28.08 12.15
CA ASP A 340 -21.17 -26.71 11.62
C ASP A 340 -22.52 -26.08 11.95
N LEU A 341 -22.47 -24.93 12.61
CA LEU A 341 -23.57 -24.05 12.97
C LEU A 341 -23.07 -22.61 12.78
N SER A 342 -23.45 -22.00 11.67
CA SER A 342 -23.66 -20.55 11.57
C SER A 342 -24.52 -20.29 10.33
N VAL A 343 -25.81 -20.02 10.50
CA VAL A 343 -26.40 -18.69 10.76
C VAL A 343 -26.07 -17.72 9.63
N SER A 344 -27.01 -17.67 8.68
CA SER A 344 -27.14 -16.69 7.64
C SER A 344 -27.90 -15.47 8.17
N GLU A 345 -27.28 -14.29 8.08
CA GLU A 345 -27.98 -13.00 8.18
C GLU A 345 -28.36 -12.47 6.80
N HIS A 346 -29.64 -12.07 6.76
CA HIS A 346 -30.37 -11.22 5.83
C HIS A 346 -29.60 -10.19 4.98
N ARG A 347 -30.11 -9.99 3.75
CA ARG A 347 -30.80 -8.75 3.33
C ARG A 347 -31.43 -8.93 1.93
N THR A 348 -32.77 -8.79 1.81
CA THR A 348 -33.53 -7.68 1.16
C THR A 348 -33.10 -7.41 -0.30
N ALA A 349 -33.98 -7.37 -1.31
CA ALA A 349 -35.24 -6.62 -1.37
C ALA A 349 -35.99 -6.88 -2.71
N VAL A 350 -37.21 -6.31 -2.77
CA VAL A 350 -37.93 -5.74 -3.92
C VAL A 350 -38.98 -6.60 -4.65
N GLU A 351 -40.12 -5.94 -4.83
CA GLU A 351 -41.41 -6.28 -5.43
C GLU A 351 -41.34 -6.76 -6.90
N GLY A 352 -42.37 -7.53 -7.29
CA GLY A 352 -42.64 -7.85 -8.68
C GLY A 352 -43.99 -8.57 -8.85
N THR A 353 -45.02 -7.80 -9.18
CA THR A 353 -46.29 -8.27 -9.76
C THR A 353 -46.08 -8.96 -11.12
N ALA A 354 -46.71 -10.13 -11.35
CA ALA A 354 -47.47 -10.48 -12.57
C ALA A 354 -47.79 -11.99 -12.67
N THR A 355 -49.09 -12.28 -12.81
CA THR A 355 -49.74 -13.31 -13.65
C THR A 355 -48.93 -14.49 -14.22
N MET A 356 -49.41 -15.72 -14.01
CA MET A 356 -49.56 -16.69 -15.12
C MET A 356 -50.52 -17.86 -14.79
N SER A 357 -51.47 -18.01 -15.71
CA SER A 357 -52.24 -19.21 -16.08
C SER A 357 -51.37 -20.41 -16.44
N LEU A 358 -51.86 -21.65 -16.25
CA LEU A 358 -51.82 -22.71 -17.28
C LEU A 358 -52.58 -23.99 -16.88
N GLN A 359 -53.03 -24.65 -17.93
CA GLN A 359 -54.01 -25.72 -18.06
C GLN A 359 -53.33 -26.92 -18.72
N ALA A 360 -53.62 -28.15 -18.30
CA ALA A 360 -53.42 -29.36 -19.11
C ALA A 360 -54.20 -30.56 -18.55
N GLY A 361 -54.98 -31.23 -19.40
CA GLY A 361 -55.50 -32.60 -19.20
C GLY A 361 -54.65 -33.64 -19.97
N PRO A 362 -55.19 -34.81 -20.35
CA PRO A 362 -55.51 -35.94 -19.46
C PRO A 362 -55.02 -37.33 -20.00
N THR A 363 -55.61 -38.41 -19.46
CA THR A 363 -55.73 -39.84 -19.90
C THR A 363 -54.68 -40.89 -19.45
N PRO A 364 -55.01 -42.22 -19.35
CA PRO A 364 -56.31 -42.94 -19.43
C PRO A 364 -56.58 -44.02 -18.35
N ALA A 365 -57.79 -44.63 -18.42
CA ALA A 365 -58.46 -45.59 -17.53
C ALA A 365 -58.00 -47.08 -17.64
N PRO A 366 -58.52 -48.01 -16.80
CA PRO A 366 -59.70 -48.82 -17.19
C PRO A 366 -60.72 -49.17 -16.05
N SER A 367 -61.94 -49.59 -16.44
CA SER A 367 -63.14 -50.00 -15.64
C SER A 367 -63.23 -51.55 -15.45
N PRO A 368 -64.34 -52.21 -14.96
CA PRO A 368 -65.64 -51.78 -14.35
C PRO A 368 -66.23 -52.67 -13.18
N GLY A 369 -67.38 -52.25 -12.61
CA GLY A 369 -68.44 -53.04 -11.89
C GLY A 369 -68.60 -52.71 -10.38
N GLU A 370 -69.75 -52.58 -9.69
CA GLU A 370 -71.22 -52.69 -9.91
C GLU A 370 -71.96 -52.07 -8.65
N GLU A 371 -73.28 -51.81 -8.73
CA GLU A 371 -74.30 -51.10 -7.85
C GLU A 371 -74.44 -51.45 -6.33
N PRO A 372 -75.42 -50.94 -5.47
CA PRO A 372 -76.66 -50.12 -5.64
C PRO A 372 -76.97 -49.02 -4.54
N ARG A 373 -78.17 -48.37 -4.62
CA ARG A 373 -78.74 -47.25 -3.80
C ARG A 373 -79.66 -47.66 -2.61
N ILE A 374 -79.82 -46.82 -1.56
CA ILE A 374 -80.91 -46.86 -0.50
C ILE A 374 -81.29 -45.41 0.00
N PRO A 375 -82.57 -45.08 0.39
CA PRO A 375 -83.08 -43.71 0.64
C PRO A 375 -83.26 -43.29 2.15
N PRO A 376 -83.71 -42.05 2.51
CA PRO A 376 -83.47 -41.42 3.83
C PRO A 376 -84.61 -41.55 4.87
N THR A 377 -84.31 -41.37 6.18
CA THR A 377 -85.29 -41.38 7.31
C THR A 377 -85.01 -40.26 8.35
N ALA A 378 -86.08 -39.76 8.99
CA ALA A 378 -86.21 -38.52 9.78
C ALA A 378 -85.69 -38.55 11.25
N ILE A 379 -85.44 -37.35 11.81
CA ILE A 379 -84.79 -37.07 13.12
C ILE A 379 -85.83 -36.97 14.26
N GLN A 380 -85.58 -37.62 15.41
CA GLN A 380 -86.36 -37.54 16.66
C GLN A 380 -85.65 -36.69 17.74
N PRO A 381 -86.37 -36.13 18.74
CA PRO A 381 -85.79 -35.24 19.76
C PRO A 381 -84.92 -35.96 20.80
N PRO A 382 -83.89 -35.27 21.37
CA PRO A 382 -82.83 -35.92 22.14
C PRO A 382 -83.26 -36.34 23.55
N THR A 383 -82.62 -37.43 24.00
CA THR A 383 -82.86 -38.14 25.27
C THR A 383 -82.26 -37.41 26.48
N PRO A 384 -82.65 -37.75 27.73
CA PRO A 384 -82.14 -37.09 28.94
C PRO A 384 -80.61 -37.13 29.11
N GLN A 385 -79.94 -38.18 28.63
CA GLN A 385 -78.48 -38.30 28.65
C GLN A 385 -77.80 -37.32 27.68
N GLU A 386 -78.40 -37.06 26.51
CA GLU A 386 -77.89 -36.05 25.57
C GLU A 386 -78.02 -34.64 26.14
N ARG A 387 -79.03 -34.36 26.98
CA ARG A 387 -79.19 -33.05 27.64
C ARG A 387 -78.08 -32.75 28.64
N GLU A 388 -77.68 -33.76 29.43
CA GLU A 388 -76.59 -33.61 30.40
C GLU A 388 -75.23 -33.46 29.70
N ALA A 389 -75.02 -34.20 28.60
CA ALA A 389 -73.84 -34.03 27.74
C ALA A 389 -73.79 -32.63 27.09
N LEU A 390 -74.94 -32.09 26.67
CA LEU A 390 -75.06 -30.72 26.14
C LEU A 390 -74.79 -29.65 27.21
N GLU A 391 -75.20 -29.86 28.46
CA GLU A 391 -74.86 -28.95 29.57
C GLU A 391 -73.38 -28.99 29.92
N GLN A 392 -72.74 -30.17 29.91
CA GLN A 392 -71.30 -30.28 30.10
C GLN A 392 -70.54 -29.59 28.97
N ALA A 393 -70.92 -29.83 27.70
CA ALA A 393 -70.33 -29.15 26.55
C ALA A 393 -70.44 -27.62 26.66
N ARG A 394 -71.58 -27.09 27.12
CA ARG A 394 -71.74 -25.64 27.35
C ARG A 394 -70.85 -25.09 28.46
N ARG A 395 -70.62 -25.86 29.53
CA ARG A 395 -69.69 -25.43 30.60
C ARG A 395 -68.24 -25.44 30.14
N ASP A 396 -67.86 -26.43 29.34
CA ASP A 396 -66.51 -26.51 28.78
C ASP A 396 -66.28 -25.41 27.74
N GLU A 397 -67.29 -25.08 26.94
CA GLU A 397 -67.27 -23.95 26.02
C GLU A 397 -67.10 -22.62 26.77
N GLN A 398 -67.84 -22.40 27.87
CA GLN A 398 -67.69 -21.21 28.70
C GLN A 398 -66.29 -21.11 29.34
N ARG A 399 -65.72 -22.22 29.81
CA ARG A 399 -64.35 -22.26 30.34
C ARG A 399 -63.31 -21.97 29.27
N ALA A 400 -63.50 -22.50 28.06
CA ALA A 400 -62.62 -22.22 26.92
C ALA A 400 -62.65 -20.74 26.53
N VAL A 401 -63.83 -20.12 26.51
CA VAL A 401 -64.00 -18.68 26.23
C VAL A 401 -63.34 -17.82 27.31
N GLU A 402 -63.47 -18.17 28.59
CA GLU A 402 -62.82 -17.42 29.68
C GLU A 402 -61.29 -17.58 29.66
N ALA A 403 -60.79 -18.79 29.35
CA ALA A 403 -59.37 -19.05 29.20
C ALA A 403 -58.76 -18.27 28.02
N ALA A 404 -59.46 -18.20 26.87
CA ALA A 404 -59.05 -17.39 25.73
C ALA A 404 -58.95 -15.90 26.09
N ARG A 405 -59.97 -15.37 26.79
CA ARG A 405 -59.96 -13.96 27.22
C ARG A 405 -58.83 -13.62 28.19
N ARG A 406 -58.44 -14.57 29.06
CA ARG A 406 -57.27 -14.40 29.94
C ARG A 406 -55.94 -14.46 29.18
N ALA A 407 -55.84 -15.30 28.15
CA ALA A 407 -54.67 -15.38 27.29
C ALA A 407 -54.49 -14.07 26.48
N ASP A 408 -55.57 -13.54 25.92
CA ASP A 408 -55.55 -12.26 25.19
C ASP A 408 -55.12 -11.09 26.10
N ALA A 409 -55.68 -11.02 27.31
CA ALA A 409 -55.31 -9.99 28.28
C ALA A 409 -53.84 -10.12 28.76
N ALA A 410 -53.30 -11.34 28.82
CA ALA A 410 -51.90 -11.57 29.16
C ALA A 410 -50.97 -11.12 28.01
N ALA A 411 -51.32 -11.47 26.77
CA ALA A 411 -50.59 -11.05 25.58
C ALA A 411 -50.58 -9.52 25.41
N GLU A 412 -51.69 -8.84 25.70
CA GLU A 412 -51.78 -7.38 25.63
C GLU A 412 -50.88 -6.70 26.68
N ARG A 413 -50.80 -7.25 27.90
CA ARG A 413 -49.89 -6.76 28.95
C ARG A 413 -48.43 -6.94 28.58
N GLU A 414 -48.10 -8.06 27.93
CA GLU A 414 -46.73 -8.33 27.47
C GLU A 414 -46.31 -7.35 26.37
N ARG A 415 -47.20 -7.07 25.41
CA ARG A 415 -46.96 -6.05 24.35
C ARG A 415 -46.73 -4.67 24.94
N LEU A 416 -47.55 -4.24 25.89
CA LEU A 416 -47.38 -2.94 26.56
C LEU A 416 -46.06 -2.87 27.36
N ALA A 417 -45.66 -3.97 28.01
CA ALA A 417 -44.38 -4.03 28.72
C ALA A 417 -43.18 -3.99 27.76
N GLU A 418 -43.29 -4.63 26.60
CA GLU A 418 -42.26 -4.58 25.56
C GLU A 418 -42.14 -3.18 24.94
N GLU A 419 -43.27 -2.53 24.67
CA GLU A 419 -43.32 -1.15 24.18
C GLU A 419 -42.67 -0.16 25.17
N GLN A 420 -42.95 -0.31 26.47
CA GLN A 420 -42.30 0.50 27.52
C GLN A 420 -40.79 0.28 27.57
N ARG A 421 -40.32 -0.97 27.46
CA ARG A 421 -38.89 -1.29 27.42
C ARG A 421 -38.23 -0.72 26.16
N ALA A 422 -38.91 -0.75 25.02
CA ALA A 422 -38.42 -0.16 23.78
C ALA A 422 -38.30 1.37 23.90
N ALA A 423 -39.31 2.03 24.46
CA ALA A 423 -39.28 3.47 24.70
C ALA A 423 -38.17 3.89 25.68
N GLU A 424 -37.90 3.09 26.71
CA GLU A 424 -36.82 3.36 27.65
C GLU A 424 -35.43 3.18 27.03
N ARG A 425 -35.25 2.16 26.17
CA ARG A 425 -34.03 1.97 25.37
C ARG A 425 -33.77 3.14 24.43
N GLN A 426 -34.79 3.63 23.72
CA GLN A 426 -34.67 4.80 22.85
C GLN A 426 -34.28 6.06 23.62
N LYS A 427 -34.85 6.28 24.81
CA LYS A 427 -34.47 7.41 25.68
C LYS A 427 -33.03 7.28 26.21
N ALA A 428 -32.59 6.07 26.52
CA ALA A 428 -31.21 5.82 26.96
C ALA A 428 -30.21 6.06 25.83
N GLU A 429 -30.53 5.62 24.61
CA GLU A 429 -29.71 5.82 23.41
C GLU A 429 -29.59 7.30 23.04
N ALA A 430 -30.71 8.04 23.04
CA ALA A 430 -30.69 9.50 22.81
C ALA A 430 -29.80 10.26 23.81
N ARG A 431 -29.83 9.88 25.10
CA ARG A 431 -28.94 10.45 26.12
C ARG A 431 -27.48 10.08 25.91
N ALA A 432 -27.20 8.88 25.39
CA ALA A 432 -25.84 8.46 25.07
C ALA A 432 -25.28 9.25 23.87
N ASP A 433 -26.10 9.49 22.86
CA ASP A 433 -25.71 10.26 21.68
C ASP A 433 -25.49 11.74 21.99
N GLU A 434 -26.32 12.34 22.86
CA GLU A 434 -26.09 13.71 23.35
C GLU A 434 -24.74 13.84 24.10
N ARG A 435 -24.39 12.84 24.92
CA ARG A 435 -23.08 12.80 25.61
C ARG A 435 -21.92 12.64 24.62
N ARG A 436 -22.08 11.80 23.59
CA ARG A 436 -21.07 11.62 22.53
C ARG A 436 -20.86 12.91 21.74
N LEU A 437 -21.95 13.61 21.41
CA LEU A 437 -21.89 14.89 20.71
C LEU A 437 -21.18 15.95 21.57
N ALA A 438 -21.51 16.05 22.86
CA ALA A 438 -20.84 16.96 23.78
C ALA A 438 -19.33 16.66 23.92
N GLU A 439 -18.95 15.38 23.95
CA GLU A 439 -17.54 14.99 24.00
C GLU A 439 -16.81 15.29 22.68
N GLN A 440 -17.46 15.11 21.53
CA GLN A 440 -16.92 15.50 20.22
C GLN A 440 -16.68 17.01 20.14
N VAL A 441 -17.64 17.83 20.56
CA VAL A 441 -17.49 19.29 20.57
C VAL A 441 -16.33 19.71 21.46
N LYS A 442 -16.19 19.11 22.66
CA LYS A 442 -15.07 19.39 23.55
C LYS A 442 -13.72 19.01 22.93
N LYS A 443 -13.63 17.84 22.30
CA LYS A 443 -12.42 17.40 21.59
C LYS A 443 -12.08 18.32 20.42
N GLN A 444 -13.08 18.79 19.67
CA GLN A 444 -12.90 19.71 18.56
C GLN A 444 -12.40 21.09 19.01
N ASP A 445 -12.93 21.62 20.12
CA ASP A 445 -12.45 22.87 20.71
C ASP A 445 -11.03 22.75 21.27
N GLU A 446 -10.67 21.62 21.88
CA GLU A 446 -9.29 21.36 22.33
C GLU A 446 -8.33 21.27 21.14
N GLN A 447 -8.72 20.62 20.04
CA GLN A 447 -7.93 20.56 18.81
C GLN A 447 -7.76 21.95 18.18
N ARG A 448 -8.81 22.77 18.11
CA ARG A 448 -8.71 24.15 17.59
C ARG A 448 -7.73 24.98 18.41
N ARG A 449 -7.80 24.92 19.74
CA ARG A 449 -6.86 25.62 20.64
C ARG A 449 -5.41 25.13 20.49
N GLN A 450 -5.21 23.84 20.21
CA GLN A 450 -3.87 23.31 19.94
C GLN A 450 -3.32 23.80 18.59
N GLN A 451 -4.16 23.84 17.55
CA GLN A 451 -3.78 24.37 16.24
C GLN A 451 -3.40 25.85 16.33
N GLU A 452 -4.22 26.68 16.98
CA GLU A 452 -3.94 28.11 17.18
C GLU A 452 -2.59 28.36 17.89
N ARG A 453 -2.25 27.53 18.88
CA ARG A 453 -0.94 27.62 19.57
C ARG A 453 0.22 27.27 18.64
N LEU A 454 0.08 26.22 17.83
CA LEU A 454 1.11 25.80 16.88
C LEU A 454 1.30 26.85 15.78
N GLU A 455 0.22 27.45 15.29
CA GLU A 455 0.28 28.53 14.30
C GLU A 455 0.94 29.78 14.87
N ALA A 456 0.61 30.16 16.10
CA ALA A 456 1.26 31.28 16.78
C ALA A 456 2.77 31.06 16.95
N ASP A 457 3.18 29.85 17.33
CA ASP A 457 4.60 29.49 17.44
C ASP A 457 5.30 29.47 16.08
N ARG A 458 4.61 29.02 15.02
CA ARG A 458 5.13 29.04 13.65
C ARG A 458 5.36 30.47 13.18
N MET A 459 4.38 31.36 13.37
CA MET A 459 4.52 32.77 12.99
C MET A 459 5.65 33.47 13.75
N ARG A 460 5.85 33.15 15.03
CA ARG A 460 6.99 33.68 15.80
C ARG A 460 8.33 33.26 15.22
N ARG A 461 8.47 31.99 14.82
CA ARG A 461 9.71 31.48 14.19
C ARG A 461 9.94 32.08 12.81
N GLU A 462 8.89 32.20 12.00
CA GLU A 462 8.97 32.84 10.68
C GLU A 462 9.39 34.32 10.79
N ALA A 463 8.83 35.05 11.75
CA ALA A 463 9.22 36.44 12.02
C ALA A 463 10.69 36.56 12.49
N GLU A 464 11.18 35.62 13.30
CA GLU A 464 12.58 35.60 13.72
C GLU A 464 13.53 35.33 12.55
N VAL A 465 13.18 34.38 11.67
CA VAL A 465 13.96 34.08 10.46
C VAL A 465 13.97 35.26 9.51
N ALA A 466 12.82 35.89 9.26
CA ALA A 466 12.73 37.09 8.42
C ALA A 466 13.59 38.24 8.95
N LYS A 467 13.62 38.43 10.29
CA LYS A 467 14.47 39.42 10.92
C LYS A 467 15.95 39.13 10.72
N ARG A 468 16.38 37.87 10.84
CA ARG A 468 17.77 37.46 10.59
C ARG A 468 18.17 37.65 9.12
N GLN A 469 17.28 37.31 8.18
CA GLN A 469 17.52 37.53 6.75
C GLN A 469 17.67 39.00 6.41
N ALA A 470 16.80 39.87 6.93
CA ALA A 470 16.92 41.31 6.73
C ALA A 470 18.24 41.88 7.28
N GLU A 471 18.73 41.37 8.41
CA GLU A 471 20.02 41.76 8.96
C GLU A 471 21.19 41.30 8.07
N GLU A 472 21.14 40.07 7.54
CA GLU A 472 22.15 39.58 6.60
C GLU A 472 22.16 40.37 5.29
N ASP A 473 20.99 40.71 4.74
CA ASP A 473 20.88 41.50 3.51
C ASP A 473 21.43 42.91 3.71
N GLN A 474 21.18 43.52 4.87
CA GLN A 474 21.77 44.82 5.21
C GLN A 474 23.31 44.75 5.31
N LYS A 475 23.86 43.66 5.87
CA LYS A 475 25.31 43.42 5.91
C LYS A 475 25.89 43.23 4.50
N ARG A 476 25.19 42.48 3.65
CA ARG A 476 25.58 42.27 2.24
C ARG A 476 25.59 43.57 1.47
N GLN A 477 24.55 44.39 1.57
CA GLN A 477 24.48 45.70 0.91
C GLN A 477 25.64 46.62 1.33
N LYS A 478 25.97 46.66 2.63
CA LYS A 478 27.15 47.40 3.11
C LYS A 478 28.44 46.86 2.50
N SER A 479 28.62 45.54 2.45
CA SER A 479 29.83 44.94 1.88
C SER A 479 29.99 45.21 0.38
N VAL A 480 28.86 45.24 -0.36
CA VAL A 480 28.85 45.58 -1.79
C VAL A 480 29.19 47.05 -1.99
N ALA A 481 28.60 47.95 -1.20
CA ALA A 481 28.92 49.38 -1.26
C ALA A 481 30.41 49.65 -0.96
N ASP A 482 30.97 48.97 0.05
CA ASP A 482 32.40 49.07 0.38
C ASP A 482 33.28 48.53 -0.77
N ALA A 483 32.88 47.45 -1.42
CA ALA A 483 33.59 46.89 -2.57
C ALA A 483 33.56 47.83 -3.79
N GLU A 484 32.42 48.48 -4.07
CA GLU A 484 32.30 49.49 -5.12
C GLU A 484 33.19 50.71 -4.86
N GLN A 485 33.26 51.17 -3.61
CA GLN A 485 34.16 52.27 -3.24
C GLN A 485 35.63 51.89 -3.46
N ARG A 486 36.03 50.67 -3.09
CA ARG A 486 37.39 50.16 -3.35
C ARG A 486 37.70 50.05 -4.84
N LEU A 487 36.73 49.60 -5.64
CA LEU A 487 36.89 49.51 -7.09
C LEU A 487 37.10 50.89 -7.72
N LYS A 488 36.27 51.88 -7.34
CA LYS A 488 36.42 53.27 -7.81
C LYS A 488 37.78 53.88 -7.41
N ALA A 489 38.23 53.63 -6.18
CA ALA A 489 39.54 54.09 -5.72
C ALA A 489 40.68 53.44 -6.52
N ALA A 490 40.59 52.14 -6.82
CA ALA A 490 41.56 51.43 -7.64
C ALA A 490 41.60 51.93 -9.09
N GLN A 491 40.43 52.21 -9.69
CA GLN A 491 40.34 52.80 -11.03
C GLN A 491 41.00 54.18 -11.08
N ALA A 492 40.70 55.05 -10.10
CA ALA A 492 41.32 56.37 -10.02
C ALA A 492 42.85 56.30 -9.83
N ALA A 493 43.35 55.32 -9.06
CA ALA A 493 44.78 55.08 -8.90
C ALA A 493 45.44 54.64 -10.21
N TYR A 494 44.80 53.73 -10.95
CA TYR A 494 45.27 53.26 -12.25
C TYR A 494 45.31 54.38 -13.30
N GLU A 495 44.27 55.21 -13.38
CA GLU A 495 44.24 56.37 -14.27
C GLU A 495 45.34 57.39 -13.93
N ALA A 496 45.59 57.63 -12.64
CA ALA A 496 46.67 58.50 -12.19
C ALA A 496 48.06 57.95 -12.57
N GLU A 497 48.23 56.62 -12.55
CA GLU A 497 49.46 55.96 -12.98
C GLU A 497 49.65 56.06 -14.51
N LEU A 498 48.59 55.83 -15.29
CA LEU A 498 48.61 56.02 -16.75
C LEU A 498 49.01 57.44 -17.14
N ALA A 499 48.47 58.45 -16.43
CA ALA A 499 48.79 59.86 -16.66
C ALA A 499 50.24 60.22 -16.28
N ARG A 500 50.85 59.51 -15.33
CA ARG A 500 52.28 59.68 -15.00
C ARG A 500 53.17 59.09 -16.09
N THR A 501 52.83 57.90 -16.57
CA THR A 501 53.59 57.20 -17.62
C THR A 501 53.51 57.92 -18.96
N SER A 502 52.36 58.52 -19.30
CA SER A 502 52.23 59.33 -20.52
C SER A 502 53.05 60.63 -20.46
N ARG A 503 53.14 61.28 -19.29
CA ARG A 503 54.03 62.44 -19.09
C ARG A 503 55.51 62.06 -19.16
N SER A 504 55.91 60.92 -18.62
CA SER A 504 57.31 60.47 -18.71
C SER A 504 57.73 60.06 -20.11
N ALA A 505 56.79 59.64 -20.98
CA ALA A 505 57.06 59.33 -22.39
C ALA A 505 57.12 60.57 -23.31
N SER A 506 56.68 61.75 -22.83
CA SER A 506 56.70 63.02 -23.58
C SER A 506 57.91 63.92 -23.27
N ARG A 507 58.73 63.53 -22.29
CA ARG A 507 60.04 64.14 -21.98
C ARG A 507 61.13 63.23 -22.51
#